data_AF-A0A149VWA9-F1
#
_entry.id   AF-A0A149VWA9-F1
#
_cell.length_a   1.000
_cell.length_b   1.000
_cell.length_c   1.000
_cell.angle_alpha   90.00
_cell.angle_beta   90.00
_cell.angle_gamma   90.00
#
_symmetry.space_group_name_H-M   'P 1'
#
loop_
_entity.id
_entity.type
_entity.pdbx_description
1 polymer ?
#
loop_
_entity_poly.entity_id
_entity_poly.type
_entity_poly.pdbx_seq_one_letter_code
_entity_poly.pdbx_strand_id
1 'polypeptide(L)'
;MALREAFKIVPGDKNIRLIVHEPHRFAYPPAREKPDFYTHISIDAFAGRSLDAKRNLYKAVVNNLEPLGIPKDHVKILLREIPKENWGIRGGQAGCDVELGFKVEV
;
A
#
# COMPACT_ATOMS: atom_id res chain seq x y z
N MET A 1 4.90 -8.68 7.36
CA MET A 1 4.77 -7.50 6.47
C MET A 1 3.32 -7.40 6.02
N ALA A 2 2.71 -6.22 6.18
CA ALA A 2 1.30 -5.96 5.92
C ALA A 2 0.76 -6.50 4.58
N LEU A 3 1.45 -6.29 3.46
CA LEU A 3 1.00 -6.79 2.15
C LEU A 3 0.92 -8.33 2.10
N ARG A 4 1.87 -9.04 2.70
CA ARG A 4 1.84 -10.51 2.74
C ARG A 4 0.76 -11.02 3.67
N GLU A 5 0.55 -10.36 4.80
CA GLU A 5 -0.48 -10.74 5.77
C GLU A 5 -1.89 -10.55 5.20
N ALA A 6 -2.14 -9.41 4.56
CA ALA A 6 -3.46 -9.03 4.09
C ALA A 6 -3.77 -9.50 2.66
N PHE A 7 -2.85 -9.32 1.72
CA PHE A 7 -3.08 -9.58 0.28
C PHE A 7 -2.47 -10.89 -0.21
N LYS A 8 -1.78 -11.62 0.68
CA LYS A 8 -1.19 -12.95 0.41
C LYS A 8 -0.28 -12.98 -0.83
N ILE A 9 0.37 -11.85 -1.14
CA ILE A 9 1.38 -11.78 -2.19
C ILE A 9 2.56 -12.71 -1.88
N VAL A 10 3.25 -13.17 -2.92
CA VAL A 10 4.47 -13.98 -2.75
C VAL A 10 5.63 -13.13 -2.22
N PRO A 11 6.64 -13.74 -1.57
CA PRO A 11 7.85 -13.02 -1.17
C PRO A 11 8.49 -12.31 -2.37
N GLY A 12 8.81 -11.03 -2.22
CA GLY A 12 9.45 -10.23 -3.28
C GLY A 12 8.48 -9.55 -4.25
N ASP A 13 7.20 -9.89 -4.26
CA ASP A 13 6.20 -9.30 -5.17
C ASP A 13 5.72 -7.91 -4.71
N LYS A 14 6.65 -6.95 -4.72
CA LYS A 14 6.41 -5.56 -4.35
C LYS A 14 7.54 -4.67 -4.83
N ASN A 15 7.18 -3.45 -5.17
CA ASN A 15 8.11 -2.34 -5.33
C ASN A 15 7.75 -1.28 -4.28
N ILE A 16 8.74 -0.80 -3.52
CA ILE A 16 8.54 0.23 -2.50
C ILE A 16 9.37 1.44 -2.88
N ARG A 17 8.74 2.61 -2.90
CA ARG A 17 9.44 3.90 -2.99
C ARG A 17 9.21 4.66 -1.69
N LEU A 18 10.30 5.11 -1.07
CA LEU A 18 10.26 6.05 0.03
C LEU A 18 10.69 7.41 -0.50
N ILE A 19 9.80 8.40 -0.41
CA ILE A 19 10.08 9.78 -0.78
C ILE A 19 9.92 10.60 0.49
N VAL A 20 11.01 11.19 0.94
CA VAL A 20 11.04 12.02 2.16
C VAL A 20 11.01 13.48 1.75
N HIS A 21 10.20 14.26 2.45
CA HIS A 21 10.06 15.69 2.24
C HIS A 21 10.48 16.43 3.50
N GLU A 22 11.06 17.62 3.32
CA GLU A 22 11.08 18.61 4.39
C GLU A 22 9.64 18.98 4.79
N PRO A 23 9.36 19.29 6.06
CA PRO A 23 7.99 19.55 6.52
C PRO A 23 7.21 20.59 5.68
N HIS A 24 7.89 21.66 5.28
CA HIS A 24 7.28 22.74 4.50
C HIS A 24 6.93 22.36 3.05
N ARG A 25 7.37 21.19 2.56
CA ARG A 25 7.11 20.69 1.19
C ARG A 25 5.95 19.71 1.11
N PHE A 26 5.33 19.39 2.24
CA PHE A 26 4.24 18.43 2.32
C PHE A 26 3.07 19.00 3.12
N ALA A 27 2.02 19.43 2.42
CA ALA A 27 0.82 19.91 3.08
C ALA A 27 0.08 18.77 3.78
N TYR A 28 -0.26 18.97 5.05
CA TYR A 28 -0.94 17.99 5.90
C TYR A 28 -2.20 18.61 6.54
N PRO A 29 -3.12 17.79 7.07
CA PRO A 29 -4.32 18.31 7.74
C PRO A 29 -3.95 19.14 8.98
N PRO A 30 -4.41 20.40 9.11
CA PRO A 30 -3.93 21.34 10.13
C PRO A 30 -4.22 20.93 11.58
N ALA A 31 -5.16 20.01 11.81
CA ALA A 31 -5.54 19.52 13.14
C ALA A 31 -4.58 18.47 13.74
N ARG A 32 -3.41 18.23 13.13
CA ARG A 32 -2.45 17.20 13.56
C ARG A 32 -1.37 17.80 14.46
N GLU A 33 -1.20 17.24 15.65
CA GLU A 33 -0.25 17.72 16.67
C GLU A 33 1.23 17.57 16.25
N LYS A 34 1.54 16.60 15.37
CA LYS A 34 2.91 16.25 14.96
C LYS A 34 3.04 16.21 13.43
N PRO A 35 2.94 17.36 12.78
CA PRO A 35 2.80 17.45 11.34
C PRO A 35 3.92 16.80 10.52
N ASP A 36 5.15 16.89 11.02
CA ASP A 36 6.36 16.36 10.39
C ASP A 36 6.35 14.83 10.25
N PHE A 37 5.46 14.15 10.99
CA PHE A 37 5.30 12.70 10.95
C PHE A 37 4.18 12.25 10.00
N TYR A 38 3.50 13.19 9.34
CA TYR A 38 2.40 12.83 8.44
C TYR A 38 2.91 11.97 7.28
N THR A 39 2.31 10.79 7.14
CA THR A 39 2.78 9.77 6.20
C THR A 39 1.65 9.41 5.23
N HIS A 40 1.84 9.77 3.97
CA HIS A 40 0.95 9.36 2.88
C HIS A 40 1.47 8.08 2.23
N ILE A 41 0.59 7.09 2.08
CA ILE A 41 0.92 5.81 1.47
C ILE A 41 -0.04 5.57 0.31
N SER A 42 0.50 5.56 -0.91
CA SER A 42 -0.23 5.11 -2.08
C SER A 42 0.15 3.67 -2.42
N ILE A 43 -0.85 2.84 -2.68
CA ILE A 43 -0.68 1.42 -3.00
C ILE A 43 -1.38 1.17 -4.32
N ASP A 44 -0.63 0.72 -5.32
CA ASP A 44 -1.17 0.19 -6.58
C ASP A 44 -1.16 -1.34 -6.49
N ALA A 45 -2.31 -1.97 -6.70
CA ALA A 45 -2.43 -3.42 -6.64
C ALA A 45 -3.43 -3.93 -7.69
N PHE A 46 -3.35 -5.22 -8.04
CA PHE A 46 -4.39 -5.84 -8.86
C PHE A 46 -5.75 -5.73 -8.16
N ALA A 47 -6.76 -5.33 -8.93
CA ALA A 47 -8.14 -5.32 -8.49
C ALA A 47 -8.64 -6.72 -8.11
N GLY A 48 -9.55 -6.78 -7.13
CA GLY A 48 -10.25 -8.02 -6.77
C GLY A 48 -10.10 -8.46 -5.31
N ARG A 49 -9.44 -7.68 -4.45
CA ARG A 49 -9.37 -8.02 -3.01
C ARG A 49 -10.73 -7.81 -2.35
N SER A 50 -11.06 -8.66 -1.38
CA SER A 50 -12.23 -8.42 -0.52
C SER A 50 -12.07 -7.13 0.30
N LEU A 51 -13.20 -6.60 0.77
CA LEU A 51 -13.17 -5.44 1.67
C LEU A 51 -12.44 -5.75 2.99
N ASP A 52 -12.54 -6.98 3.48
CA ASP A 52 -11.88 -7.39 4.72
C ASP A 52 -10.36 -7.50 4.55
N ALA A 53 -9.87 -8.01 3.41
CA ALA A 53 -8.45 -7.96 3.08
C ALA A 53 -7.92 -6.51 3.05
N LYS A 54 -8.68 -5.57 2.47
CA LYS A 54 -8.33 -4.13 2.47
C LYS A 54 -8.28 -3.55 3.89
N ARG A 55 -9.28 -3.82 4.73
CA ARG A 55 -9.30 -3.39 6.14
C ARG A 55 -8.11 -3.95 6.92
N ASN A 56 -7.78 -5.21 6.71
CA ASN A 56 -6.63 -5.87 7.35
C ASN A 56 -5.32 -5.23 6.90
N LEU A 57 -5.19 -4.90 5.61
CA LEU A 57 -4.02 -4.18 5.09
C LEU A 57 -3.84 -2.84 5.79
N TYR A 58 -4.90 -2.03 5.90
CA TYR A 58 -4.81 -0.71 6.50
C TYR A 58 -4.39 -0.76 7.97
N LYS A 59 -5.02 -1.65 8.75
CA LYS A 59 -4.65 -1.87 10.16
C LYS A 59 -3.21 -2.34 10.30
N ALA A 60 -2.80 -3.31 9.49
CA ALA A 60 -1.44 -3.86 9.54
C ALA A 60 -0.38 -2.81 9.16
N VAL A 61 -0.64 -1.97 8.15
CA VAL A 61 0.28 -0.88 7.78
C VAL A 61 0.44 0.09 8.95
N VAL A 62 -0.66 0.58 9.51
CA VAL A 62 -0.64 1.54 10.63
C VAL A 62 0.06 0.96 11.87
N ASN A 63 -0.25 -0.29 12.23
CA ASN A 63 0.38 -0.96 13.38
C ASN A 63 1.88 -1.20 13.18
N ASN A 64 2.34 -1.41 11.95
CA ASN A 64 3.76 -1.62 11.66
C ASN A 64 4.56 -0.31 11.65
N LEU A 65 3.91 0.85 11.47
CA LEU A 65 4.56 2.16 11.46
C LEU A 65 4.60 2.80 12.86
N GLU A 66 3.66 2.47 13.74
CA GLU A 66 3.63 3.00 15.11
C GLU A 66 4.94 2.76 15.90
N PRO A 67 5.56 1.55 15.88
CA PRO A 67 6.85 1.32 16.52
C PRO A 67 8.02 2.13 15.93
N LEU A 68 7.85 2.69 14.72
CA LEU A 68 8.83 3.56 14.06
C LEU A 68 8.61 5.04 14.41
N GLY A 69 7.68 5.34 15.32
CA GLY A 69 7.40 6.70 15.81
C GLY A 69 6.35 7.46 15.02
N ILE A 70 5.72 6.83 14.01
CA ILE A 70 4.66 7.47 13.21
C ILE A 70 3.31 7.27 13.94
N PRO A 71 2.66 8.34 14.44
CA PRO A 71 1.39 8.20 15.14
C PRO A 71 0.31 7.60 14.24
N LYS A 72 -0.56 6.74 14.79
CA LYS A 72 -1.58 6.03 14.01
C LYS A 72 -2.50 6.95 13.21
N ASP A 73 -2.82 8.10 13.79
CA ASP A 73 -3.72 9.09 13.22
C ASP A 73 -3.02 10.01 12.19
N HIS A 74 -1.69 9.89 12.04
CA HIS A 74 -0.88 10.63 11.06
C HIS A 74 -0.64 9.86 9.75
N VAL A 75 -1.27 8.69 9.58
CA VAL A 75 -1.13 7.87 8.37
C VAL A 75 -2.39 8.00 7.50
N LYS A 76 -2.20 8.30 6.20
CA LYS A 76 -3.26 8.23 5.19
C LYS A 76 -2.89 7.23 4.12
N ILE A 77 -3.78 6.27 3.86
CA ILE A 77 -3.58 5.22 2.86
C ILE A 77 -4.56 5.44 1.71
N LEU A 78 -4.05 5.48 0.48
CA LEU A 78 -4.82 5.45 -0.76
C LEU A 78 -4.51 4.14 -1.48
N LEU A 79 -5.50 3.25 -1.58
CA LEU A 79 -5.41 2.03 -2.38
C LEU A 79 -6.03 2.28 -3.76
N ARG A 80 -5.27 2.03 -4.82
CA ARG A 80 -5.71 2.03 -6.21
C ARG A 80 -5.69 0.60 -6.71
N GLU A 81 -6.85 0.15 -7.13
CA GLU A 81 -7.05 -1.19 -7.68
C GLU A 81 -7.11 -1.11 -9.20
N ILE A 82 -6.17 -1.77 -9.84
CA ILE A 82 -5.96 -1.69 -11.28
C ILE A 82 -6.32 -3.06 -11.89
N PRO A 83 -7.23 -3.13 -12.87
CA PRO A 83 -7.55 -4.37 -13.60
C PRO A 83 -6.30 -5.03 -14.17
N LYS A 84 -6.26 -6.36 -14.27
CA LYS A 84 -5.04 -7.12 -14.61
C LYS A 84 -4.52 -6.79 -16.01
N GLU A 85 -5.42 -6.55 -16.95
CA GLU A 85 -5.15 -6.17 -18.34
C GLU A 85 -4.39 -4.83 -18.47
N ASN A 86 -4.44 -3.98 -17.45
CA ASN A 86 -3.73 -2.69 -17.42
C ASN A 86 -2.31 -2.79 -16.84
N TRP A 87 -1.80 -3.99 -16.58
CA TRP A 87 -0.44 -4.22 -16.11
C TRP A 87 0.43 -4.83 -17.21
N GLY A 88 1.61 -4.26 -17.44
CA GLY A 88 2.67 -4.87 -18.25
C GLY A 88 3.73 -5.51 -17.36
N ILE A 89 3.88 -6.83 -17.40
CA ILE A 89 4.80 -7.60 -16.55
C ILE A 89 5.55 -8.68 -17.34
N ARG A 90 6.58 -9.30 -16.72
CA ARG A 90 7.32 -10.45 -17.26
C ARG A 90 7.69 -10.33 -18.75
N GLY A 91 8.31 -9.22 -19.13
CA GLY A 91 8.72 -8.97 -20.51
C GLY A 91 7.64 -8.37 -21.42
N GLY A 92 6.65 -7.67 -20.84
CA GLY A 92 5.64 -6.92 -21.61
C GLY A 92 4.30 -7.63 -21.82
N GLN A 93 4.06 -8.71 -21.08
CA GLN A 93 2.79 -9.43 -21.09
C GLN A 93 1.74 -8.69 -20.26
N ALA A 94 0.48 -8.72 -20.69
CA ALA A 94 -0.61 -8.21 -19.89
C ALA A 94 -0.77 -9.08 -18.64
N GLY A 95 -1.10 -8.48 -17.49
CA GLY A 95 -1.22 -9.22 -16.23
C GLY A 95 -2.32 -10.29 -16.24
N CYS A 96 -3.30 -10.19 -17.15
CA CYS A 96 -4.33 -11.21 -17.34
C CYS A 96 -3.82 -12.47 -18.06
N ASP A 97 -2.71 -12.37 -18.79
CA ASP A 97 -2.13 -13.47 -19.58
C ASP A 97 -1.10 -14.28 -18.78
N VAL A 98 -0.91 -13.93 -17.51
CA VAL A 98 0.18 -14.41 -16.66
C VAL A 98 -0.35 -15.07 -15.39
N GLU A 99 0.16 -16.26 -15.07
CA GLU A 99 -0.06 -16.86 -13.76
C GLU A 99 0.76 -16.15 -12.66
N LEU A 100 0.05 -15.48 -11.75
CA LEU A 100 0.65 -14.65 -10.70
C LEU A 100 1.30 -15.44 -9.55
N GLY A 101 0.96 -16.71 -9.36
CA GLY A 101 1.47 -17.54 -8.26
C GLY A 101 0.85 -17.24 -6.89
N PHE A 102 -0.21 -16.43 -6.84
CA PHE A 102 -1.05 -16.20 -5.65
C PHE A 102 -2.50 -15.87 -6.04
N LYS A 103 -3.43 -16.03 -5.09
CA LYS A 103 -4.83 -15.67 -5.29
C LYS A 103 -5.03 -14.18 -5.01
N VAL A 104 -5.64 -13.48 -5.97
CA VAL A 104 -5.98 -12.06 -5.84
C VAL A 104 -7.21 -11.85 -4.94
N GLU A 105 -8.23 -12.68 -5.11
CA GLU A 105 -9.46 -12.69 -4.31
C GLU A 105 -9.22 -13.41 -2.98
N VAL A 106 -8.76 -12.63 -2.00
CA VAL A 106 -8.59 -13.03 -0.60
C VAL A 106 -9.49 -12.23 0.31
#